data_AF-A0A497MA79-F1
#
_entry.id   AF-A0A497MA79-F1
#
_cell.length_a   1.000
_cell.length_b   1.000
_cell.length_c   1.000
_cell.angle_alpha   90.00
_cell.angle_beta   90.00
_cell.angle_gamma   90.00
#
_symmetry.space_group_name_H-M   'P 1'
#
loop_
_entity.id
_entity.type
_entity.pdbx_description
1 polymer ?
#
loop_
_entity_poly.entity_id
_entity_poly.type
_entity_poly.pdbx_seq_one_letter_code
_entity_poly.pdbx_strand_id
1 'polypeptide(L)'
;MNSLKQILEEVLSEVKPRPEDEERVNELLDRVVDALKAETSSRGLTVEVEVYGSVAKGTWLRGDVDLDVFLRADKGVPRDRLIGEGLEAARRVFEKLGGRWVER
;
A
#
# COMPACT_ATOMS: atom_id res chain seq x y z
N MET A 1 -13.45 -28.61 27.32
CA MET A 1 -12.50 -28.36 26.22
C MET A 1 -13.31 -27.87 25.04
N ASN A 2 -12.96 -26.69 24.48
CA ASN A 2 -13.56 -26.24 23.24
C ASN A 2 -13.17 -27.23 22.12
N SER A 3 -14.11 -27.51 21.22
CA SER A 3 -13.80 -28.24 19.99
C SER A 3 -12.83 -27.43 19.12
N LEU A 4 -12.06 -28.11 18.27
CA LEU A 4 -11.18 -27.44 17.31
C LEU A 4 -11.94 -26.39 16.47
N LYS A 5 -13.17 -26.70 16.08
CA LYS A 5 -14.04 -25.78 15.33
C LYS A 5 -14.30 -24.48 16.10
N GLN A 6 -14.65 -24.57 17.39
CA GLN A 6 -14.91 -23.39 18.22
C GLN A 6 -13.66 -22.52 18.38
N ILE A 7 -12.50 -23.15 18.57
CA ILE A 7 -11.22 -22.43 18.66
C ILE A 7 -10.92 -21.69 17.35
N LEU A 8 -11.13 -22.35 16.20
CA LEU A 8 -10.91 -21.72 14.89
C LEU A 8 -11.87 -20.55 14.63
N GLU A 9 -13.14 -20.67 15.02
CA GLU A 9 -14.13 -19.59 14.88
C GLU A 9 -13.79 -18.38 15.76
N GLU A 10 -13.38 -18.63 17.00
CA GLU A 10 -12.93 -17.59 17.95
C GLU A 10 -11.72 -16.83 17.38
N VAL A 11 -10.65 -17.55 17.02
CA VAL A 11 -9.44 -16.94 16.44
C VAL A 11 -9.75 -16.23 15.12
N LEU A 12 -10.60 -16.80 14.25
CA LEU A 12 -10.96 -16.15 12.98
C LEU A 12 -11.65 -14.80 13.21
N SER A 13 -12.53 -14.71 14.22
CA SER A 13 -13.18 -13.45 14.58
C SER A 13 -12.20 -12.40 15.13
N GLU A 14 -11.05 -12.85 15.64
CA GLU A 14 -9.97 -12.00 16.15
C GLU A 14 -9.03 -11.49 15.06
N VAL A 15 -8.66 -12.36 14.11
CA VAL A 15 -7.61 -12.05 13.12
C VAL A 15 -8.16 -11.57 11.79
N LYS A 16 -9.42 -11.84 11.46
CA LYS A 16 -10.02 -11.38 10.20
C LYS A 16 -10.32 -9.87 10.27
N PRO A 17 -9.92 -9.09 9.26
CA PRO A 17 -10.38 -7.71 9.10
C PRO A 17 -11.90 -7.61 9.14
N ARG A 18 -12.40 -6.58 9.83
CA ARG A 18 -13.82 -6.21 9.79
C ARG A 18 -14.07 -5.24 8.63
N PRO A 19 -15.32 -5.05 8.20
CA PRO A 19 -15.64 -4.09 7.13
C PRO A 19 -15.06 -2.69 7.37
N GLU A 20 -15.05 -2.21 8.61
CA GLU A 20 -14.51 -0.89 8.96
C GLU A 20 -12.98 -0.86 8.88
N ASP A 21 -12.32 -1.99 9.15
CA ASP A 21 -10.87 -2.11 8.98
C ASP A 21 -10.51 -2.09 7.48
N GLU A 22 -11.29 -2.78 6.63
CA GLU A 22 -11.13 -2.77 5.17
C GLU A 22 -11.38 -1.38 4.56
N GLU A 23 -12.45 -0.71 4.96
CA GLU A 23 -12.78 0.65 4.50
C GLU A 23 -11.63 1.62 4.80
N ARG A 24 -11.15 1.64 6.05
CA ARG A 24 -10.03 2.51 6.46
C ARG A 24 -8.75 2.22 5.68
N VAL A 25 -8.45 0.95 5.41
CA VAL A 25 -7.26 0.54 4.67
C VAL A 25 -7.36 0.95 3.20
N ASN A 26 -8.53 0.73 2.57
CA ASN A 26 -8.77 1.11 1.19
C ASN A 26 -8.75 2.63 1.01
N GLU A 27 -9.36 3.40 1.91
CA GLU A 27 -9.30 4.87 1.86
C GLU A 27 -7.86 5.40 1.93
N LEU A 28 -7.02 4.83 2.80
CA LEU A 28 -5.61 5.22 2.88
C LEU A 28 -4.85 4.82 1.61
N LEU A 29 -5.10 3.62 1.11
CA LEU A 29 -4.49 3.10 -0.10
C LEU A 29 -4.81 3.98 -1.31
N ASP A 30 -6.08 4.35 -1.49
CA ASP A 30 -6.53 5.23 -2.58
C ASP A 30 -5.85 6.59 -2.50
N ARG A 31 -5.78 7.18 -1.30
CA ARG A 31 -5.07 8.46 -1.08
C ARG A 31 -3.59 8.38 -1.43
N VAL A 32 -2.92 7.27 -1.08
CA VAL A 32 -1.50 7.05 -1.43
C VAL A 32 -1.33 6.88 -2.93
N VAL A 33 -2.17 6.05 -3.57
CA VAL A 33 -2.12 5.78 -5.01
C VAL A 33 -2.36 7.06 -5.81
N ASP A 34 -3.38 7.84 -5.47
CA ASP A 34 -3.70 9.08 -6.16
C ASP A 34 -2.60 10.14 -5.97
N ALA A 35 -2.04 10.24 -4.77
CA ALA A 35 -0.94 11.15 -4.51
C ALA A 35 0.33 10.77 -5.28
N LEU A 36 0.64 9.46 -5.37
CA LEU A 36 1.76 8.95 -6.17
C LEU A 36 1.54 9.22 -7.66
N LYS A 37 0.35 8.92 -8.20
CA LYS A 37 0.01 9.21 -9.60
C LYS A 37 0.18 10.69 -9.93
N ALA A 38 -0.26 11.58 -9.04
CA ALA A 38 -0.12 13.01 -9.21
C ALA A 38 1.35 13.45 -9.17
N GLU A 39 2.13 12.97 -8.19
CA GLU A 39 3.55 13.31 -8.07
C GLU A 39 4.37 12.81 -9.27
N THR A 40 4.22 11.55 -9.67
CA THR A 40 4.97 10.98 -10.80
C THR A 40 4.60 11.65 -12.13
N SER A 41 3.31 11.92 -12.34
CA SER A 41 2.83 12.64 -13.53
C SER A 41 3.36 14.07 -13.60
N SER A 42 3.38 14.80 -12.47
CA SER A 42 3.93 16.17 -12.41
C SER A 42 5.43 16.25 -12.71
N ARG A 43 6.16 15.14 -12.55
CA ARG A 43 7.59 14.98 -12.84
C ARG A 43 7.87 14.44 -14.25
N GLY A 44 6.81 14.21 -15.04
CA GLY A 44 6.91 13.60 -16.36
C GLY A 44 7.49 12.18 -16.31
N LEU A 45 7.30 11.47 -15.20
CA LEU A 45 7.73 10.08 -15.02
C LEU A 45 6.60 9.16 -15.49
N THR A 46 6.80 8.50 -16.63
CA THR A 46 5.81 7.56 -17.18
C THR A 46 5.86 6.23 -16.44
N VAL A 47 5.04 6.10 -15.40
CA VAL A 47 4.89 4.89 -14.57
C VAL A 47 3.42 4.60 -14.31
N GLU A 48 3.09 3.33 -14.17
CA GLU A 48 1.83 2.88 -13.60
C GLU A 48 1.98 2.65 -12.09
N VAL A 49 0.99 3.08 -11.31
CA VAL A 49 0.93 2.85 -9.87
C VAL A 49 0.03 1.67 -9.60
N GLU A 50 0.60 0.58 -9.11
CA GLU A 50 -0.07 -0.71 -8.93
C GLU A 50 -0.04 -1.14 -7.46
N VAL A 51 -1.12 -1.76 -6.98
CA VAL A 51 -1.23 -2.29 -5.62
C VAL A 51 -1.02 -3.80 -5.64
N TYR A 52 -0.16 -4.28 -4.74
CA TYR A 52 0.15 -5.70 -4.58
C TYR A 52 -0.01 -6.11 -3.11
N GLY A 53 0.68 -7.18 -2.71
CA GLY A 53 0.72 -7.57 -1.31
C GLY A 53 -0.50 -8.33 -0.81
N SER A 54 -0.56 -8.44 0.52
CA SER A 54 -1.65 -9.11 1.24
C SER A 54 -2.98 -8.36 1.10
N VAL A 55 -2.93 -7.02 1.04
CA VAL A 55 -4.10 -6.17 0.82
C VAL A 55 -4.73 -6.44 -0.54
N ALA A 56 -3.95 -6.43 -1.63
CA ALA A 56 -4.48 -6.75 -2.97
C ALA A 56 -5.07 -8.18 -3.07
N LYS A 57 -4.59 -9.11 -2.25
CA LYS A 57 -5.04 -10.51 -2.25
C LYS A 57 -6.18 -10.79 -1.25
N GLY A 58 -6.55 -9.84 -0.40
CA GLY A 58 -7.54 -10.04 0.67
C GLY A 58 -7.07 -11.03 1.74
N THR A 59 -5.76 -11.12 1.98
CA THR A 59 -5.16 -12.08 2.93
C THR A 59 -4.42 -11.42 4.09
N TRP A 60 -4.63 -10.12 4.32
CA TRP A 60 -4.02 -9.40 5.44
C TRP A 60 -4.80 -9.67 6.74
N LEU A 61 -4.14 -9.51 7.88
CA LEU A 61 -4.73 -9.79 9.19
C LEU A 61 -5.04 -8.49 9.92
N ARG A 62 -6.10 -8.50 10.74
CA ARG A 62 -6.46 -7.36 11.56
C ARG A 62 -5.33 -7.04 12.54
N GLY A 63 -4.89 -5.77 12.53
CA GLY A 63 -3.78 -5.30 13.35
C GLY A 63 -2.40 -5.52 12.76
N ASP A 64 -2.30 -6.18 11.60
CA ASP A 64 -1.06 -6.43 10.86
C ASP A 64 -1.29 -6.15 9.37
N VAL A 65 -1.18 -4.87 9.00
CA VAL A 65 -1.46 -4.38 7.66
C VAL A 65 -0.25 -3.64 7.08
N ASP A 66 0.16 -4.10 5.90
CA ASP A 66 1.21 -3.50 5.09
C ASP A 66 0.64 -3.12 3.73
N LEU A 67 0.89 -1.88 3.29
CA LEU A 67 0.48 -1.38 1.97
C LEU A 67 1.63 -1.52 0.98
N ASP A 68 1.49 -2.47 0.05
CA ASP A 68 2.48 -2.72 -1.00
C ASP A 68 2.09 -1.98 -2.29
N VAL A 69 2.75 -0.85 -2.57
CA VAL A 69 2.52 -0.03 -3.78
C VAL A 69 3.76 0.00 -4.66
N PHE A 70 3.59 -0.28 -5.94
CA PHE A 70 4.67 -0.40 -6.92
C PHE A 70 4.55 0.66 -8.01
N LEU A 71 5.70 1.21 -8.44
CA LEU A 71 5.82 2.06 -9.61
C LEU A 71 6.38 1.23 -10.77
N ARG A 72 5.53 0.85 -11.72
CA ARG A 72 5.93 0.10 -12.91
C ARG A 72 6.25 1.07 -14.03
N ALA A 73 7.53 1.23 -14.34
CA ALA A 73 7.98 2.13 -15.38
C ALA A 73 7.88 1.52 -16.78
N ASP A 74 7.65 2.39 -17.76
CA ASP A 74 7.82 2.03 -19.16
C ASP A 74 9.28 1.68 -19.47
N LYS A 75 9.49 0.79 -20.45
CA LYS A 75 10.84 0.31 -20.85
C LYS A 75 11.82 1.43 -21.23
N GLY A 76 11.31 2.60 -21.64
CA GLY A 76 12.12 3.76 -22.02
C GLY A 76 12.59 4.61 -20.83
N VAL A 77 12.09 4.37 -19.62
CA VAL A 77 12.48 5.14 -18.43
C VAL A 77 13.83 4.62 -17.91
N PRO A 78 14.88 5.47 -17.85
CA PRO A 78 16.17 5.06 -17.30
C PRO A 78 16.04 4.67 -15.82
N ARG A 79 16.74 3.62 -15.41
CA ARG A 79 16.71 3.09 -14.04
C ARG A 79 17.01 4.16 -12.99
N ASP A 80 18.05 4.97 -13.20
CA ASP A 80 18.46 5.98 -12.22
C ASP A 80 17.41 7.10 -12.08
N ARG A 81 16.71 7.43 -13.18
CA ARG A 81 15.59 8.37 -13.16
C ARG A 81 14.39 7.77 -12.42
N LEU A 82 14.07 6.50 -12.64
CA LEU A 82 13.00 5.80 -11.93
C LEU A 82 13.26 5.81 -10.41
N ILE A 83 14.48 5.50 -10.01
CA ILE A 83 14.86 5.48 -8.58
C ILE A 83 14.78 6.90 -8.01
N GLY A 84 15.46 7.88 -8.61
CA GLY A 84 15.49 9.24 -8.10
C GLY A 84 14.12 9.91 -8.04
N GLU A 85 13.39 9.94 -9.15
CA GLU A 85 12.06 10.59 -9.20
C GLU A 85 11.00 9.79 -8.45
N GLY A 86 11.10 8.45 -8.43
CA GLY A 86 10.19 7.59 -7.68
C GLY A 86 10.33 7.77 -6.17
N LEU A 87 11.56 7.84 -5.65
CA LEU A 87 11.82 8.09 -4.23
C LEU A 87 11.39 9.51 -3.83
N GLU A 88 11.69 10.51 -4.65
CA GLU A 88 11.26 11.88 -4.41
C GLU A 88 9.72 12.02 -4.45
N ALA A 89 9.04 11.33 -5.35
CA ALA A 89 7.58 11.25 -5.36
C ALA A 89 7.06 10.63 -4.06
N ALA A 90 7.61 9.49 -3.65
CA ALA A 90 7.21 8.82 -2.41
C ALA A 90 7.41 9.71 -1.18
N ARG A 91 8.56 10.37 -1.05
CA ARG A 91 8.86 11.33 0.01
C ARG A 91 7.80 12.43 0.10
N ARG A 92 7.43 13.02 -1.04
CA ARG A 92 6.42 14.09 -1.10
C ARG A 92 5.04 13.61 -0.71
N VAL A 93 4.68 12.37 -1.06
CA VAL A 93 3.45 11.74 -0.59
C VAL A 93 3.44 11.59 0.93
N PHE A 94 4.52 11.07 1.53
CA PHE A 94 4.63 10.96 2.99
C PHE A 94 4.55 12.33 3.69
N GLU A 95 5.23 13.36 3.16
CA GLU A 95 5.16 14.73 3.69
C GLU A 95 3.73 15.29 3.65
N LYS A 96 3.00 15.11 2.53
CA LYS A 96 1.62 15.58 2.37
C LYS A 96 0.62 14.84 3.27
N LEU A 97 0.82 13.54 3.46
CA LEU A 97 -0.06 12.71 4.27
C LEU A 97 0.28 12.76 5.77
N GLY A 98 1.32 13.51 6.16
CA GLY A 98 1.75 13.64 7.55
C GLY A 98 2.46 12.39 8.10
N GLY A 99 3.01 11.56 7.21
CA GLY A 99 3.74 10.35 7.56
C GLY A 99 5.23 10.60 7.79
N ARG A 100 5.88 9.61 8.42
CA ARG A 100 7.35 9.54 8.51
C ARG A 100 7.85 8.54 7.47
N TRP A 101 9.02 8.79 6.92
CA TRP A 101 9.64 7.92 5.93
C TRP A 101 11.10 7.61 6.29
N VAL A 102 11.56 6.45 5.83
CA VAL A 102 12.96 6.01 5.89
C VAL A 102 13.26 5.35 4.55
N GLU A 103 14.37 5.74 3.94
CA GLU A 103 14.93 5.08 2.76
C GLU A 103 16.00 4.08 3.20
N ARG A 104 16.03 2.88 2.58
CA ARG A 104 16.95 1.79 2.92
C ARG A 104 17.48 1.12 1.66
#